data_AF-A0A9X4RP82-F1
#
_entry.id   AF-A0A9X4RP82-F1
#
_cell.length_a   1.000
_cell.length_b   1.000
_cell.length_c   1.000
_cell.angle_alpha   90.00
_cell.angle_beta   90.00
_cell.angle_gamma   90.00
#
_symmetry.space_group_name_H-M   'P 1'
#
loop_
_entity.id
_entity.type
_entity.pdbx_description
1 polymer ?
#
loop_
_entity_poly.entity_id
_entity_poly.type
_entity_poly.pdbx_seq_one_letter_code
_entity_poly.pdbx_strand_id
1 'polypeptide(L)' 'KQDQHLKLARGQLELLKEMGEVEVGRPSKESLVREYLEDNPEHSPTEIARNLGISRTTVYKYLN' A
#
# COMPACT_ATOMS: atom_id res chain seq x y z
N LYS A 1 -31.66 5.82 4.80
CA LYS A 1 -30.64 5.91 5.87
C LYS A 1 -29.28 5.37 5.40
N GLN A 2 -29.16 4.13 4.91
CA GLN A 2 -27.88 3.57 4.43
C GLN A 2 -27.25 4.36 3.25
N ASP A 3 -28.04 4.75 2.25
CA ASP A 3 -27.54 5.52 1.11
C ASP A 3 -27.02 6.91 1.51
N GLN A 4 -27.66 7.55 2.49
CA GLN A 4 -27.21 8.83 3.03
C GLN A 4 -25.87 8.67 3.76
N HIS A 5 -25.72 7.62 4.56
CA HIS A 5 -24.44 7.32 5.22
C HIS A 5 -23.33 7.04 4.22
N LEU A 6 -23.59 6.25 3.17
CA LEU A 6 -22.61 5.97 2.12
C LEU A 6 -22.22 7.23 1.33
N LYS A 7 -23.19 8.11 1.04
CA LYS A 7 -22.94 9.38 0.34
C LYS A 7 -22.05 10.32 1.18
N LEU A 8 -22.31 10.41 2.48
CA LEU A 8 -21.49 11.21 3.40
C LEU A 8 -20.07 10.65 3.51
N ALA A 9 -19.92 9.33 3.70
CA ALA A 9 -18.61 8.68 3.79
C ALA A 9 -17.78 8.86 2.51
N ARG A 10 -18.42 8.76 1.32
CA ARG A 10 -17.76 9.01 0.04
C ARG A 10 -17.35 10.47 -0.12
N GLY A 11 -18.20 11.42 0.26
CA GLY A 11 -17.86 12.85 0.22
C GLY A 11 -16.66 13.19 1.12
N GLN A 12 -16.61 12.63 2.32
CA GLN A 12 -15.46 12.77 3.22
C GLN A 12 -14.19 12.15 2.62
N LEU A 13 -14.30 10.98 1.99
CA LEU A 13 -13.15 10.32 1.35
C LEU A 13 -12.58 11.15 0.20
N GLU A 14 -13.43 11.74 -0.65
CA GLU A 14 -12.98 12.60 -1.76
C GLU A 14 -12.26 13.86 -1.25
N LEU A 15 -12.76 14.50 -0.19
CA LEU A 15 -12.09 15.65 0.43
C LEU A 15 -10.70 15.28 0.97
N LEU A 16 -10.58 14.13 1.64
CA LEU A 16 -9.29 13.66 2.16
C LEU A 16 -8.30 13.33 1.04
N LYS A 17 -8.77 12.82 -0.11
CA LYS A 17 -7.93 12.61 -1.30
C LYS A 17 -7.40 13.93 -1.86
N GLU A 18 -8.27 14.93 -2.00
CA GLU A 18 -7.89 16.26 -2.50
C GLU A 18 -6.84 16.92 -1.61
N MET A 19 -6.92 16.68 -0.30
CA MET A 19 -5.94 17.15 0.68
C MET A 19 -4.64 16.33 0.70
N GLY A 20 -4.56 15.20 -0.01
CA GLY A 20 -3.41 14.30 0.03
C GLY A 20 -3.27 13.51 1.33
N GLU A 21 -4.30 13.51 2.17
CA GLU A 21 -4.30 12.90 3.51
C GLU A 21 -4.59 11.39 3.46
N VAL A 22 -5.15 10.89 2.35
CA VAL A 22 -5.43 9.47 2.16
C VAL A 22 -5.10 9.03 0.73
N GLU A 23 -4.30 7.98 0.62
CA GLU A 23 -4.24 7.18 -0.61
C GLU A 23 -5.36 6.14 -0.62
N VAL A 24 -6.07 6.05 -1.74
CA VAL A 24 -7.24 5.18 -1.85
C VAL A 24 -6.95 4.01 -2.78
N GLY A 25 -6.99 2.82 -2.21
CA GLY A 25 -6.67 1.58 -2.89
C GLY A 25 -5.75 0.73 -2.03
N ARG A 26 -5.71 -0.59 -2.30
CA ARG A 26 -4.64 -1.42 -1.75
C ARG A 26 -3.36 -1.05 -2.50
N PRO A 27 -2.25 -0.66 -1.84
CA PRO A 27 -1.01 -0.41 -2.52
C PRO A 27 -0.59 -1.64 -3.32
N SER A 28 -0.01 -1.40 -4.49
CA SER A 28 0.47 -2.51 -5.32
C SER A 28 1.58 -3.26 -4.57
N LYS A 29 1.74 -4.56 -4.86
CA LYS A 29 2.84 -5.34 -4.28
C LYS A 29 4.22 -4.76 -4.65
N GLU A 30 4.29 -4.05 -5.77
CA GLU A 30 5.49 -3.36 -6.24
C GLU A 30 5.79 -2.14 -5.36
N SER A 31 4.80 -1.28 -5.13
CA SER A 31 4.89 -0.10 -4.25
C SER A 31 5.30 -0.53 -2.84
N LEU A 32 4.63 -1.54 -2.28
CA LEU A 32 4.96 -2.11 -0.97
C LEU A 32 6.41 -2.59 -0.85
N VAL A 33 6.95 -3.24 -1.88
CA VAL A 33 8.34 -3.71 -1.86
C VAL A 33 9.32 -2.55 -1.98
N ARG A 34 9.05 -1.56 -2.85
CA ARG A 34 9.92 -0.40 -3.03
C ARG A 34 9.97 0.51 -1.81
N GLU A 35 8.81 0.88 -1.28
CA GLU A 35 8.72 1.70 -0.06
C GLU A 35 9.43 1.01 1.12
N TYR A 36 9.24 -0.29 1.26
CA TYR A 36 9.93 -1.05 2.30
C TYR A 36 11.46 -1.09 2.15
N LEU A 37 11.95 -1.12 0.90
CA LEU A 37 13.38 -1.09 0.60
C LEU A 37 14.00 0.28 0.86
N GLU A 38 13.25 1.37 0.64
CA GLU A 38 13.73 2.72 0.94
C GLU A 38 14.06 2.88 2.42
N ASP A 39 13.22 2.31 3.30
CA ASP A 39 13.44 2.31 4.75
C ASP A 39 14.41 1.21 5.22
N ASN A 40 14.57 0.13 4.44
CA ASN A 40 15.33 -1.06 4.84
C ASN A 40 16.23 -1.60 3.70
N PRO A 41 17.23 -0.84 3.23
CA PRO A 41 18.03 -1.21 2.06
C PRO A 41 18.91 -2.45 2.26
N GLU A 42 19.24 -2.79 3.52
CA GLU A 42 20.09 -3.92 3.89
C GLU A 42 19.32 -5.24 4.05
N HIS A 43 17.97 -5.21 4.02
CA HIS A 43 17.17 -6.42 4.20
C HIS A 43 17.27 -7.34 2.98
N SER A 44 17.50 -8.63 3.26
CA SER A 44 17.49 -9.66 2.24
C SER A 44 16.09 -9.87 1.65
N PRO A 45 15.97 -10.41 0.42
CA PRO A 45 14.67 -10.73 -0.20
C PRO A 45 13.78 -11.64 0.66
N THR A 46 14.40 -12.46 1.53
CA THR A 46 13.69 -13.35 2.45
C THR A 46 13.12 -12.59 3.64
N GLU A 47 13.85 -11.61 4.18
CA GLU A 47 13.36 -10.73 5.25
C GLU A 47 12.24 -9.84 4.75
N ILE A 48 12.40 -9.24 3.57
CA ILE A 48 11.35 -8.43 2.92
C ILE A 48 10.07 -9.26 2.75
N ALA A 49 10.16 -10.48 2.23
CA ALA A 49 9.01 -11.37 2.05
C ALA A 49 8.30 -11.69 3.38
N ARG A 50 9.08 -11.96 4.44
CA ARG A 50 8.54 -12.26 5.78
C ARG A 50 7.85 -11.04 6.39
N ASN A 51 8.48 -9.86 6.29
CA ASN A 51 7.99 -8.63 6.90
C ASN A 51 6.75 -8.08 6.16
N LEU A 52 6.70 -8.21 4.84
CA LEU A 52 5.55 -7.77 4.02
C LEU A 52 4.45 -8.84 3.86
N GLY A 53 4.67 -10.07 4.31
CA GLY A 53 3.70 -11.17 4.19
C GLY A 53 3.39 -11.57 2.74
N ILE A 54 4.37 -11.46 1.84
CA ILE A 54 4.25 -11.81 0.42
C ILE A 54 5.23 -12.92 0.03
N SER A 55 5.03 -13.55 -1.13
CA SER A 55 5.95 -14.61 -1.58
C SER A 55 7.32 -14.05 -1.96
N ARG A 56 8.39 -14.80 -1.69
CA ARG A 56 9.75 -14.46 -2.16
C ARG A 56 9.81 -14.24 -3.67
N THR A 57 9.06 -15.01 -4.45
CA THR A 57 8.95 -14.83 -5.92
C THR A 57 8.38 -13.47 -6.30
N THR A 58 7.44 -12.93 -5.51
CA THR A 58 6.92 -11.57 -5.71
C THR A 58 8.01 -10.55 -5.43
N VAL A 59 8.80 -10.73 -4.36
CA VAL A 59 9.91 -9.82 -4.03
C VAL A 59 10.97 -9.82 -5.14
N TYR A 60 11.43 -10.99 -5.59
CA TYR A 60 12.41 -11.09 -6.69
C TYR A 60 11.94 -10.45 -7.99
N LYS A 61 10.63 -10.50 -8.29
CA LYS A 61 10.06 -9.83 -9.47
C LYS A 61 10.33 -8.33 -9.49
N TYR A 62 10.46 -7.69 -8.33
CA TYR A 62 10.60 -6.23 -8.20
C TYR A 62 12.01 -5.78 -7.75
N LEU A 63 12.89 -6.73 -7.42
CA LEU A 63 14.32 -6.49 -7.14
C LEU A 63 15.21 -6.68 -8.37
N ASN A 64 14.75 -7.45 -9.35
CA ASN A 64 15.42 -7.67 -10.63
C ASN A 64 15.12 -6.52 -11.61
#